data_AF-A0A6M7WJD0-F1
#
_entry.id   AF-A0A6M7WJD0-F1
#
_cell.length_a   1.000
_cell.length_b   1.000
_cell.length_c   1.000
_cell.angle_alpha   90.00
_cell.angle_beta   90.00
_cell.angle_gamma   90.00
#
_symmetry.space_group_name_H-M   'P 1'
#
loop_
_entity.id
_entity.type
_entity.pdbx_description
1 polymer ?
#
loop_
_entity_poly.entity_id
_entity_poly.type
_entity_poly.pdbx_seq_one_letter_code
_entity_poly.pdbx_strand_id
1 'polypeptide(L)'
;MGDGNFKWYAAGGKDPERYAIVEDTREAAIQAARNDELDGEYYNGFTIVEADKAVAGIPDADRFLEMFFEQNEELGDADGDGFGADYSGTREQEKELTADLARVFSNWMNKHKLWPDTWQFGTQRNEEYFPPAVKSVA
;
A
#
# COMPACT_ATOMS: atom_id res chain seq x y z
N MET A 1 0.84 2.87 4.47
CA MET A 1 2.13 2.56 5.11
C MET A 1 2.81 1.48 4.29
N GLY A 2 4.14 1.49 4.24
CA GLY A 2 4.92 0.43 3.60
C GLY A 2 5.35 -0.66 4.58
N ASP A 3 5.84 -1.78 4.06
CA ASP A 3 6.32 -2.92 4.85
C ASP A 3 7.73 -2.72 5.43
N GLY A 4 8.39 -1.60 5.10
CA GLY A 4 9.75 -1.28 5.53
C GLY A 4 10.84 -2.12 4.86
N ASN A 5 10.48 -3.04 3.97
CA ASN A 5 11.41 -3.90 3.26
C ASN A 5 11.81 -3.26 1.92
N PHE A 6 12.72 -2.28 2.00
CA PHE A 6 13.16 -1.54 0.82
C PHE A 6 13.93 -2.43 -0.16
N LYS A 7 13.53 -2.36 -1.42
CA LYS A 7 14.18 -2.98 -2.57
C LYS A 7 14.30 -1.99 -3.70
N TRP A 8 15.15 -2.30 -4.68
CA TRP A 8 15.32 -1.51 -5.89
C TRP A 8 14.45 -2.07 -7.01
N TYR A 9 13.63 -1.20 -7.60
CA TYR A 9 12.73 -1.54 -8.68
C TYR A 9 13.15 -0.81 -9.95
N ALA A 10 13.02 -1.45 -11.11
CA ALA A 10 13.30 -0.81 -12.39
C ALA A 10 12.18 -0.99 -13.42
N ALA A 11 12.05 0.01 -14.29
CA ALA A 11 11.04 0.11 -15.33
C ALA A 11 11.54 0.92 -16.53
N GLY A 12 10.95 0.67 -17.70
CA GLY A 12 11.26 1.43 -18.91
C GLY A 12 10.69 2.86 -18.86
N GLY A 13 11.40 3.80 -19.47
CA GLY A 13 10.98 5.20 -19.55
C GLY A 13 11.27 6.04 -18.31
N LYS A 14 10.89 7.32 -18.37
CA LYS A 14 11.18 8.32 -17.33
C LYS A 14 10.16 8.34 -16.20
N ASP A 15 8.89 8.12 -16.52
CA ASP A 15 7.76 8.14 -15.58
C ASP A 15 6.97 6.83 -15.73
N PRO A 16 7.51 5.72 -15.18
CA PRO A 16 6.96 4.41 -15.40
C PRO A 16 5.69 4.16 -14.59
N GLU A 17 4.66 3.63 -15.23
CA GLU A 17 3.44 3.19 -14.54
C GLU A 17 3.58 1.81 -13.87
N ARG A 18 4.57 1.01 -14.31
CA ARG A 18 4.78 -0.37 -13.87
C ARG A 18 6.26 -0.70 -13.78
N TYR A 19 6.66 -1.35 -12.69
CA TYR A 19 8.01 -1.84 -12.46
C TYR A 19 8.07 -3.36 -12.66
N ALA A 20 8.99 -3.81 -13.50
CA ALA A 20 9.12 -5.22 -13.88
C ALA A 20 10.29 -5.92 -13.18
N ILE A 21 11.31 -5.16 -12.79
CA ILE A 21 12.53 -5.69 -12.15
C ILE A 21 12.51 -5.34 -10.66
N VAL A 22 12.96 -6.28 -9.83
CA VAL A 22 13.14 -6.09 -8.39
C VAL A 22 14.46 -6.73 -7.94
N GLU A 23 15.29 -5.97 -7.26
CA GLU A 23 16.62 -6.39 -6.81
C GLU A 23 16.91 -5.85 -5.40
N ASP A 24 17.84 -6.50 -4.70
CA ASP A 24 18.21 -6.10 -3.34
C ASP A 24 19.20 -4.92 -3.32
N THR A 25 19.86 -4.63 -4.44
CA THR A 25 20.83 -3.53 -4.54
C THR A 25 20.59 -2.66 -5.77
N ARG A 26 21.00 -1.39 -5.65
CA ARG A 26 20.93 -0.39 -6.73
C ARG A 26 21.68 -0.86 -7.97
N GLU A 27 22.90 -1.35 -7.78
CA GLU A 27 23.77 -1.78 -8.86
C GLU A 27 23.20 -3.00 -9.59
N ALA A 28 22.59 -3.94 -8.86
CA ALA A 28 21.91 -5.08 -9.46
C ALA A 28 20.69 -4.62 -10.29
N ALA A 29 19.87 -3.70 -9.77
CA ALA A 29 18.73 -3.15 -10.52
C ALA A 29 19.16 -2.44 -11.81
N ILE A 30 20.23 -1.64 -11.76
CA ILE A 30 20.80 -0.99 -12.95
C ILE A 30 21.29 -2.02 -13.95
N GLN A 31 22.00 -3.04 -13.50
CA GLN A 31 22.54 -4.07 -14.38
C GLN A 31 21.42 -4.89 -15.02
N ALA A 32 20.41 -5.27 -14.24
CA ALA A 32 19.23 -5.97 -14.74
C ALA A 32 18.47 -5.10 -15.76
N ALA A 33 18.20 -3.83 -15.46
CA ALA A 33 17.52 -2.89 -16.36
C ALA A 33 18.27 -2.63 -17.68
N ARG A 34 19.59 -2.79 -17.69
CA ARG A 34 20.43 -2.68 -18.90
C ARG A 34 20.52 -3.95 -19.72
N ASN A 35 20.18 -5.11 -19.12
CA ASN A 35 20.25 -6.41 -19.78
C ASN A 35 18.87 -6.86 -20.28
N ASP A 36 17.80 -6.50 -19.58
CA ASP A 36 16.43 -6.85 -19.94
C ASP A 36 15.83 -5.84 -20.93
N GLU A 37 15.14 -6.35 -21.96
CA GLU A 37 14.21 -5.54 -22.76
C GLU A 37 13.02 -5.17 -21.89
N LEU A 38 13.17 -4.12 -21.06
CA LEU A 38 12.09 -3.48 -20.33
C LEU A 38 11.04 -2.99 -21.34
N ASP A 39 10.02 -3.81 -21.57
CA ASP A 39 8.85 -3.60 -22.43
C ASP A 39 9.14 -3.03 -23.84
N GLY A 40 10.27 -3.39 -24.44
CA GLY A 40 10.65 -2.91 -25.78
C GLY A 40 11.03 -1.41 -25.82
N GLU A 41 11.15 -0.77 -24.66
CA GLU A 41 11.43 0.66 -24.47
C GLU A 41 12.91 0.98 -24.25
N TYR A 42 13.85 0.10 -24.65
CA TYR A 42 15.29 0.38 -24.61
C TYR A 42 15.68 1.74 -25.21
N TYR A 43 14.87 2.24 -26.14
CA TYR A 43 15.07 3.53 -26.81
C TYR A 43 14.70 4.76 -25.97
N ASN A 44 14.01 4.57 -24.84
CA ASN A 44 13.52 5.65 -23.97
C ASN A 44 14.23 5.71 -22.61
N GLY A 45 15.27 4.90 -22.39
CA GLY A 45 15.95 4.83 -21.10
C GLY A 45 15.14 4.05 -20.06
N PHE A 46 15.56 4.12 -18.80
CA PHE A 46 14.90 3.42 -17.70
C PHE A 46 14.99 4.22 -16.41
N THR A 47 14.00 4.05 -15.53
CA THR A 47 14.00 4.61 -14.17
C THR A 47 14.17 3.48 -13.17
N ILE A 48 14.97 3.74 -12.15
CA ILE A 48 15.02 2.93 -10.94
C ILE A 48 14.49 3.72 -9.75
N VAL A 49 13.92 3.02 -8.77
CA VAL A 49 13.48 3.62 -7.51
C VAL A 49 13.72 2.63 -6.37
N GLU A 50 14.10 3.14 -5.21
CA GLU A 50 14.13 2.36 -3.99
C GLU A 50 12.79 2.50 -3.27
N ALA A 51 12.08 1.40 -3.06
CA ALA A 51 10.74 1.44 -2.49
C ALA A 51 10.46 0.25 -1.57
N ASP A 52 9.50 0.42 -0.68
CA ASP A 52 8.91 -0.67 0.11
C ASP A 52 7.48 -0.94 -0.37
N LYS A 53 6.96 -2.16 -0.14
CA LYS A 53 5.63 -2.51 -0.66
C LYS A 53 4.55 -1.93 0.25
N ALA A 54 3.45 -1.47 -0.34
CA ALA A 54 2.30 -1.02 0.43
C ALA A 54 1.72 -2.19 1.23
N VAL A 55 1.39 -1.92 2.50
CA VAL A 55 0.68 -2.86 3.37
C VAL A 55 -0.79 -2.51 3.37
N ALA A 56 -1.63 -3.53 3.21
CA ALA A 56 -3.08 -3.37 3.27
C ALA A 56 -3.52 -2.83 4.64
N GLY A 57 -4.45 -1.88 4.63
CA GLY A 57 -5.07 -1.37 5.85
C GLY A 57 -5.90 -2.45 6.54
N ILE A 58 -6.02 -2.34 7.86
CA ILE A 58 -6.84 -3.20 8.70
C ILE A 58 -8.05 -2.38 9.16
N PRO A 59 -9.23 -3.01 9.38
CA PRO A 59 -10.36 -2.38 10.04
C PRO A 59 -9.99 -1.56 11.29
N ASP A 60 -10.61 -0.39 11.41
CA ASP A 60 -10.51 0.49 12.58
C ASP A 60 -11.86 0.60 13.27
N ALA A 61 -11.85 0.68 14.61
CA ALA A 61 -13.05 0.73 15.43
C ALA A 61 -13.91 1.97 15.12
N ASP A 62 -13.29 3.14 14.94
CA ASP A 62 -13.98 4.41 14.67
C ASP A 62 -14.95 4.26 13.49
N ARG A 63 -14.44 3.80 12.34
CA ARG A 63 -15.25 3.55 11.15
C ARG A 63 -16.33 2.47 11.35
N PHE A 64 -16.02 1.42 12.12
CA PHE A 64 -17.00 0.35 12.39
C PHE A 64 -18.14 0.83 13.30
N LEU A 65 -17.83 1.65 14.29
CA LEU A 65 -18.80 2.27 15.19
C LEU A 65 -19.66 3.29 14.45
N GLU A 66 -19.05 4.15 13.64
CA GLU A 66 -19.76 5.11 12.78
C GLU A 66 -20.78 4.37 11.89
N MET A 67 -20.35 3.34 11.16
CA MET A 67 -21.24 2.53 10.32
C MET A 67 -22.34 1.84 11.13
N PHE A 68 -22.05 1.38 12.36
CA PHE A 68 -23.06 0.78 13.23
C PHE A 68 -24.11 1.80 13.64
N PHE A 69 -23.71 3.00 14.07
CA PHE A 69 -24.66 4.04 14.49
C PHE A 69 -25.48 4.58 13.33
N GLU A 70 -24.87 4.81 12.16
CA GLU A 70 -25.59 5.23 10.94
C GLU A 70 -26.68 4.23 10.55
N GLN A 71 -26.42 2.92 10.66
CA GLN A 71 -27.38 1.88 10.29
C GLN A 71 -28.50 1.68 11.31
N ASN A 72 -28.32 2.20 12.53
CA ASN A 72 -29.24 1.98 13.65
C ASN A 72 -29.76 3.30 14.22
N GLU A 73 -29.61 4.42 13.49
CA GLU A 73 -30.04 5.75 13.93
C GLU A 73 -31.54 5.75 14.28
N GLU A 74 -32.37 5.09 13.47
CA GLU A 74 -33.82 4.94 13.70
C GLU A 74 -34.19 4.00 14.86
N LEU A 75 -33.23 3.20 15.35
CA LEU A 75 -33.39 2.34 16.52
C LEU A 75 -32.88 3.00 17.81
N GLY A 76 -32.20 4.13 17.69
CA GLY A 76 -31.80 4.96 18.81
C GLY A 76 -33.04 5.58 19.46
N ASP A 77 -33.00 5.68 20.79
CA ASP A 77 -33.97 6.48 21.55
C ASP A 77 -35.42 5.95 21.54
N ALA A 78 -35.60 4.69 21.96
CA ALA A 78 -36.91 4.03 22.01
C ALA A 78 -37.97 4.77 22.88
N ASP A 79 -37.51 5.52 23.88
CA ASP A 79 -38.37 6.27 24.81
C ASP A 79 -38.44 7.77 24.50
N GLY A 80 -37.71 8.25 23.49
CA GLY A 80 -37.64 9.67 23.09
C GLY A 80 -36.96 10.59 24.11
N ASP A 81 -36.21 10.03 25.06
CA ASP A 81 -35.50 10.72 26.15
C ASP A 81 -33.97 10.75 25.97
N GLY A 82 -33.46 10.03 24.97
CA GLY A 82 -32.06 9.88 24.59
C GLY A 82 -31.50 11.01 23.75
N PHE A 83 -32.23 12.12 23.59
CA PHE A 83 -31.73 13.32 22.92
C PHE A 83 -30.46 13.85 23.65
N GLY A 84 -29.29 13.51 23.11
CA GLY A 84 -27.98 13.84 23.68
C GLY A 84 -27.26 12.71 24.43
N ALA A 85 -27.75 11.46 24.37
CA ALA A 85 -27.01 10.31 24.87
C ALA A 85 -25.78 10.05 23.97
N ASP A 86 -24.61 10.14 24.58
CA ASP A 86 -23.35 9.83 23.91
C ASP A 86 -23.06 8.33 24.05
N TYR A 87 -23.30 7.58 22.98
CA TYR A 87 -22.97 6.16 22.88
C TYR A 87 -21.53 5.92 22.41
N SER A 88 -20.70 6.96 22.30
CA SER A 88 -19.30 6.79 21.95
C SER A 88 -18.57 5.98 23.00
N GLY A 89 -17.68 5.10 22.53
CA GLY A 89 -16.75 4.41 23.41
C GLY A 89 -15.75 5.40 23.98
N THR A 90 -15.18 5.10 25.14
CA THR A 90 -13.95 5.79 25.54
C THR A 90 -12.83 5.47 24.56
N ARG A 91 -11.82 6.34 24.50
CA ARG A 91 -10.62 6.10 23.67
C ARG A 91 -9.95 4.76 23.98
N GLU A 92 -9.99 4.31 25.23
CA GLU A 92 -9.47 3.01 25.64
C GLU A 92 -10.32 1.86 25.07
N GLN A 93 -11.64 1.99 25.10
CA GLN A 93 -12.56 1.01 24.51
C GLN A 93 -12.43 0.94 22.99
N GLU A 94 -12.27 2.09 22.32
CA GLU A 94 -12.00 2.14 20.87
C GLU A 94 -10.69 1.44 20.51
N LYS A 95 -9.61 1.70 21.27
CA LYS A 95 -8.32 1.01 21.05
C LYS A 95 -8.43 -0.50 21.26
N GLU A 96 -9.16 -0.93 22.28
CA GLU A 96 -9.43 -2.35 22.54
C GLU A 96 -10.18 -2.98 21.37
N LEU A 97 -11.25 -2.33 20.91
CA LEU A 97 -12.04 -2.79 19.77
C LEU A 97 -11.22 -2.82 18.47
N THR A 98 -10.39 -1.80 18.20
CA THR A 98 -9.49 -1.78 17.03
C THR A 98 -8.51 -2.96 17.08
N ALA A 99 -7.95 -3.27 18.25
CA ALA A 99 -7.04 -4.40 18.42
C ALA A 99 -7.76 -5.75 18.17
N ASP A 100 -9.00 -5.89 18.64
CA ASP A 100 -9.78 -7.10 18.44
C ASP A 100 -10.26 -7.29 16.99
N LEU A 101 -10.74 -6.22 16.36
CA LEU A 101 -11.08 -6.22 14.94
C LEU A 101 -9.85 -6.58 14.09
N ALA A 102 -8.70 -5.98 14.39
CA ALA A 102 -7.46 -6.30 13.72
C ALA A 102 -7.09 -7.77 13.84
N ARG A 103 -7.14 -8.32 15.06
CA ARG A 103 -6.83 -9.72 15.33
C ARG A 103 -7.78 -10.66 14.59
N VAL A 104 -9.09 -10.45 14.68
CA VAL A 104 -10.09 -11.32 14.03
C VAL A 104 -9.96 -11.25 12.51
N PHE A 105 -9.85 -10.05 11.95
CA PHE A 105 -9.71 -9.85 10.52
C PHE A 105 -8.43 -10.48 9.97
N SER A 106 -7.27 -10.19 10.58
CA SER A 106 -6.00 -10.78 10.16
C SER A 106 -5.99 -12.31 10.25
N ASN A 107 -6.57 -12.88 11.31
CA ASN A 107 -6.68 -14.34 11.44
C ASN A 107 -7.49 -14.96 10.31
N TRP A 108 -8.62 -14.34 9.93
CA TRP A 108 -9.44 -14.81 8.81
C TRP A 108 -8.69 -14.71 7.49
N MET A 109 -8.07 -13.55 7.20
CA MET A 109 -7.31 -13.31 5.98
C MET A 109 -6.14 -14.29 5.84
N ASN A 110 -5.42 -14.55 6.93
CA ASN A 110 -4.33 -15.54 6.97
C ASN A 110 -4.84 -16.96 6.72
N LYS A 111 -5.90 -17.37 7.42
CA LYS A 111 -6.50 -18.71 7.29
C LYS A 111 -6.92 -19.01 5.84
N HIS A 112 -7.46 -18.01 5.15
CA HIS A 112 -7.98 -18.16 3.80
C HIS A 112 -7.03 -17.68 2.70
N LYS A 113 -5.84 -17.18 3.06
CA LYS A 113 -4.84 -16.63 2.14
C LYS A 113 -5.42 -15.55 1.23
N LEU A 114 -6.17 -14.61 1.82
CA LEU A 114 -6.90 -13.57 1.09
C LEU A 114 -6.19 -12.21 1.10
N TRP A 115 -4.96 -12.13 1.64
CA TRP A 115 -4.20 -10.89 1.58
C TRP A 115 -3.97 -10.49 0.12
N PRO A 116 -4.23 -9.22 -0.25
CA PRO A 116 -3.98 -8.76 -1.60
C PRO A 116 -2.48 -8.81 -1.87
N ASP A 117 -2.10 -9.33 -3.04
CA ASP A 117 -0.76 -9.12 -3.57
C ASP A 117 -0.64 -7.66 -3.98
N THR A 118 0.11 -6.86 -3.22
CA THR A 118 0.27 -5.43 -3.50
C THR A 118 1.37 -5.21 -4.54
N TRP A 119 0.98 -4.51 -5.59
CA TRP A 119 1.88 -4.02 -6.66
C TRP A 119 2.27 -2.55 -6.44
N GLN A 120 1.64 -1.90 -5.46
CA GLN A 120 1.85 -0.50 -5.13
C GLN A 120 2.96 -0.35 -4.09
N PHE A 121 3.74 0.73 -4.22
CA PHE A 121 4.72 1.12 -3.21
C PHE A 121 4.07 1.87 -2.05
N GLY A 122 4.53 1.59 -0.83
CA GLY A 122 4.13 2.34 0.36
C GLY A 122 4.89 3.66 0.45
N THR A 123 6.21 3.56 0.38
CA THR A 123 7.18 4.66 0.43
C THR A 123 8.16 4.50 -0.72
N GLN A 124 8.50 5.61 -1.37
CA GLN A 124 9.49 5.67 -2.44
C GLN A 124 10.61 6.64 -2.08
N ARG A 125 11.84 6.34 -2.50
CA ARG A 125 13.02 7.20 -2.35
C ARG A 125 14.07 6.91 -3.42
N ASN A 126 15.05 7.80 -3.53
CA ASN A 126 16.24 7.64 -4.37
C ASN A 126 15.92 7.30 -5.85
N GLU A 127 14.87 7.92 -6.40
CA GLU A 127 14.50 7.73 -7.80
C GLU A 127 15.57 8.29 -8.73
N GLU A 128 15.94 7.52 -9.76
CA GLU A 128 16.94 7.90 -10.75
C GLU A 128 16.50 7.47 -12.14
N TYR A 129 16.58 8.40 -13.10
CA TYR A 129 16.36 8.13 -14.51
C TYR A 129 17.68 8.04 -15.27
N PHE A 130 17.83 6.99 -16.07
CA PHE A 130 18.96 6.73 -16.95
C PHE A 130 18.51 6.91 -18.40
N PRO A 131 18.97 7.96 -19.10
CA PRO A 131 18.59 8.18 -20.49
C PRO A 131 19.10 7.05 -21.40
N PRO A 132 18.46 6.84 -22.56
CA PRO A 132 18.87 5.83 -23.52
C PRO A 132 20.32 6.06 -23.96
N ALA A 133 21.06 4.97 -24.17
CA ALA A 133 22.42 5.05 -24.68
C ALA A 133 22.40 5.67 -26.09
N VAL A 134 23.00 6.85 -26.24
CA VAL A 134 23.17 7.48 -27.57
C VAL A 134 24.07 6.57 -28.39
N LYS A 135 23.53 5.92 -29.43
CA LYS A 135 24.37 5.27 -30.45
C LYS A 135 25.16 6.38 -31.15
N SER A 136 26.45 6.50 -30.83
CA SER A 136 27.34 7.34 -31.62
C SER A 136 27.37 6.77 -33.03
N VAL A 137 26.81 7.52 -33.98
CA VAL A 137 26.96 7.22 -35.40
C VAL A 137 28.42 7.52 -35.73
N ALA A 138 29.21 6.44 -35.89
CA ALA A 138 30.56 6.51 -36.44
C ALA A 138 30.50 6.54 -37.97
#